data_AF-A0A183PK49-F1
#
_entry.id   AF-A0A183PK49-F1
#
_cell.length_a   1.000
_cell.length_b   1.000
_cell.length_c   1.000
_cell.angle_alpha   90.00
_cell.angle_beta   90.00
_cell.angle_gamma   90.00
#
_symmetry.space_group_name_H-M   'P 1'
#
loop_
_entity.id
_entity.type
_entity.pdbx_description
1 polymer ?
#
loop_
_entity_poly.entity_id
_entity_poly.type
_entity_poly.pdbx_seq_one_letter_code
_entity_poly.pdbx_strand_id
1 'polypeptide(L)' 'MDSYHKPFGHIEMKDLMVFFHAANLSQIHVQQLITYLDNKNNGTIDFVTFLEYLPLFVESHQHIIYNPYLNKNIFNI' A
#
# COMPACT_ATOMS: atom_id res chain seq x y z
N MET A 1 -28.03 7.36 -13.15
CA MET A 1 -27.30 7.78 -11.93
C MET A 1 -26.92 6.49 -11.25
N ASP A 2 -25.92 5.81 -11.81
CA ASP A 2 -25.57 4.47 -11.39
C ASP A 2 -24.48 4.63 -10.33
N SER A 3 -24.87 4.38 -9.09
CA SER A 3 -23.94 4.28 -7.98
C SER A 3 -22.89 3.24 -8.35
N TYR A 4 -21.67 3.71 -8.68
CA TYR A 4 -20.47 2.88 -8.86
C TYR A 4 -20.36 1.95 -7.65
N HIS A 5 -20.87 0.73 -7.78
CA HIS A 5 -20.68 -0.32 -6.80
C HIS A 5 -19.21 -0.69 -6.89
N LYS A 6 -18.41 -0.18 -5.95
CA LYS A 6 -17.07 -0.70 -5.75
C LYS A 6 -17.21 -2.19 -5.43
N PRO A 7 -16.61 -3.08 -6.23
CA PRO A 7 -16.70 -4.50 -5.98
C PRO A 7 -16.15 -4.80 -4.57
N PHE A 8 -16.84 -5.66 -3.83
CA PHE A 8 -16.38 -6.08 -2.50
C PHE A 8 -14.98 -6.70 -2.59
N GLY A 9 -14.18 -6.57 -1.53
CA GLY A 9 -12.84 -7.17 -1.45
C GLY A 9 -11.76 -6.43 -2.24
N HIS A 10 -11.89 -5.11 -2.37
CA HIS A 10 -10.89 -4.24 -3.02
C HIS A 10 -10.38 -3.17 -2.07
N ILE A 11 -9.13 -2.75 -2.26
CA ILE A 11 -8.50 -1.63 -1.53
C ILE A 11 -8.22 -0.52 -2.54
N GLU A 12 -8.50 0.74 -2.17
CA GLU A 12 -8.15 1.88 -3.01
C GLU A 12 -6.65 2.18 -2.94
N MET A 13 -6.04 2.47 -4.10
CA MET A 13 -4.60 2.79 -4.17
C MET A 13 -4.21 3.98 -3.30
N LYS A 14 -5.10 4.99 -3.18
CA LYS A 14 -4.86 6.17 -2.34
C LYS A 14 -4.70 5.80 -0.86
N ASP A 15 -5.47 4.83 -0.37
CA ASP A 15 -5.43 4.39 1.02
C ASP A 15 -4.16 3.57 1.27
N LEU A 16 -3.77 2.79 0.26
CA LEU A 16 -2.53 2.03 0.27
C LEU A 16 -1.28 2.94 0.24
N MET A 17 -1.30 4.04 -0.52
CA MET A 17 -0.25 5.06 -0.50
C MET A 17 -0.06 5.65 0.91
N VAL A 18 -1.16 6.05 1.57
CA VAL A 18 -1.13 6.61 2.92
C VAL A 18 -0.51 5.60 3.90
N PHE A 19 -0.92 4.34 3.81
CA PHE A 19 -0.37 3.26 4.65
C PHE A 19 1.15 3.14 4.51
N PHE A 20 1.67 3.08 3.28
CA PHE A 20 3.10 2.93 3.08
C PHE A 20 3.91 4.17 3.45
N HIS A 21 3.36 5.37 3.27
CA HIS A 21 3.99 6.58 3.82
C HIS A 21 4.04 6.56 5.35
N ALA A 22 2.98 6.10 6.01
CA ALA A 22 2.98 5.94 7.46
C ALA A 22 4.01 4.90 7.95
N ALA A 23 4.30 3.88 7.13
CA ALA A 23 5.39 2.93 7.35
C ALA A 23 6.78 3.49 6.99
N ASN A 24 6.90 4.78 6.69
CA ASN A 24 8.14 5.47 6.39
C ASN A 24 8.83 5.01 5.10
N LEU A 25 8.06 4.53 4.11
CA LEU A 25 8.57 4.28 2.77
C LEU A 25 8.79 5.62 2.04
N SER A 26 9.89 5.70 1.28
CA SER A 26 10.20 6.87 0.45
C SER A 26 9.14 7.09 -0.63
N GLN A 27 8.95 8.35 -1.04
CA GLN A 27 8.03 8.70 -2.13
C GLN A 27 8.27 7.90 -3.41
N ILE A 28 9.54 7.68 -3.76
CA ILE A 28 9.93 6.97 -4.98
C ILE A 28 9.52 5.50 -4.86
N HIS A 29 9.79 4.85 -3.72
CA HIS A 29 9.42 3.44 -3.52
C HIS A 29 7.91 3.25 -3.47
N VAL A 30 7.17 4.17 -2.84
CA VAL A 30 5.69 4.14 -2.85
C VAL A 30 5.17 4.26 -4.29
N GLN A 31 5.69 5.19 -5.09
CA GLN A 31 5.27 5.34 -6.49
C GLN A 31 5.56 4.09 -7.33
N GLN A 32 6.74 3.48 -7.17
CA GLN A 32 7.08 2.23 -7.86
C GLN A 32 6.15 1.09 -7.46
N LEU A 33 5.88 0.94 -6.15
CA LEU A 33 4.99 -0.09 -5.63
C LEU A 33 3.56 0.08 -6.13
N ILE A 34 3.03 1.31 -6.12
CA ILE A 34 1.67 1.56 -6.61
C ILE A 34 1.58 1.36 -8.12
N THR A 35 2.59 1.78 -8.88
CA THR A 35 2.63 1.53 -10.34
C THR A 35 2.62 0.04 -10.64
N TYR A 36 3.33 -0.76 -9.83
CA TYR A 36 3.36 -2.20 -9.96
C TYR A 36 2.02 -2.85 -9.60
N LEU A 37 1.39 -2.43 -8.49
CA LEU A 37 0.15 -3.02 -8.00
C LEU A 37 -1.08 -2.58 -8.80
N ASP A 38 -1.12 -1.34 -9.31
CA ASP A 38 -2.20 -0.81 -10.16
C ASP A 38 -1.96 -1.10 -11.64
N ASN A 39 -1.56 -2.32 -11.97
CA ASN A 39 -1.24 -2.72 -13.35
C ASN A 39 -2.42 -2.56 -14.33
N LYS A 40 -3.66 -2.64 -13.82
CA LYS A 40 -4.92 -2.44 -14.56
C LYS A 40 -5.31 -0.97 -14.66
N ASN A 41 -4.60 -0.06 -13.98
CA ASN A 41 -4.83 1.37 -13.93
C ASN A 41 -6.29 1.72 -13.59
N ASN A 42 -6.85 1.01 -12.59
CA ASN A 42 -8.23 1.19 -12.15
C ASN A 42 -8.34 1.78 -10.75
N GLY A 43 -7.20 2.10 -10.12
CA GLY A 43 -7.12 2.75 -8.81
C GLY A 43 -7.47 1.83 -7.64
N THR A 44 -7.56 0.52 -7.86
CA THR A 44 -7.88 -0.48 -6.83
C THR A 44 -7.06 -1.75 -6.99
N ILE A 45 -6.73 -2.41 -5.88
CA ILE A 45 -6.24 -3.79 -5.90
C ILE A 45 -7.35 -4.74 -5.48
N ASP A 46 -7.34 -5.94 -6.05
CA ASP A 46 -8.17 -7.06 -5.58
C ASP A 46 -7.42 -7.89 -4.52
N PHE A 47 -8.14 -8.83 -3.91
CA PHE A 47 -7.57 -9.72 -2.89
C PHE A 47 -6.40 -10.58 -3.39
N VAL A 48 -6.38 -10.97 -4.67
CA VAL A 48 -5.30 -11.79 -5.21
C VAL A 48 -4.03 -10.95 -5.29
N THR A 49 -4.11 -9.73 -5.83
CA THR A 49 -2.99 -8.79 -5.84
C THR A 49 -2.51 -8.43 -4.43
N PHE A 50 -3.41 -8.38 -3.44
CA PHE A 50 -3.03 -8.18 -2.04
C PHE A 50 -2.05 -9.24 -1.52
N LEU A 51 -2.24 -10.51 -1.90
CA LEU A 51 -1.38 -11.60 -1.45
C LEU A 51 0.06 -11.47 -1.97
N GLU A 52 0.25 -10.83 -3.13
CA GLU A 52 1.58 -10.65 -3.75
C GLU A 52 2.49 -9.75 -2.90
N TYR A 53 1.94 -8.80 -2.14
CA TYR A 53 2.70 -7.89 -1.27
C TYR A 53 2.43 -8.08 0.23
N LEU A 54 1.71 -9.14 0.62
CA LEU A 54 1.36 -9.41 2.02
C LEU A 54 2.56 -9.36 2.99
N PRO A 55 3.76 -9.90 2.67
CA PRO A 55 4.92 -9.78 3.55
C PRO A 55 5.29 -8.32 3.84
N LEU A 56 5.33 -7.48 2.81
CA LEU A 56 5.61 -6.05 2.94
C LEU A 56 4.52 -5.33 3.74
N PHE A 57 3.26 -5.72 3.55
CA PHE A 57 2.14 -5.20 4.34
C PHE A 57 2.33 -5.50 5.83
N VAL A 58 2.65 -6.75 6.19
CA VAL A 58 2.86 -7.16 7.58
C VAL A 58 4.02 -6.40 8.20
N GLU A 59 5.15 -6.29 7.51
CA GLU A 59 6.33 -5.54 7.99
C GLU A 59 6.00 -4.05 8.18
N SER A 60 5.34 -3.43 7.19
CA SER A 60 4.89 -2.03 7.25
C SER A 60 3.94 -1.80 8.42
N HIS A 61 2.99 -2.72 8.65
CA HIS A 61 2.03 -2.63 9.74
C HIS A 61 2.72 -2.75 11.10
N GLN A 62 3.66 -3.68 11.25
CA GLN A 62 4.49 -3.81 12.44
C GLN A 62 5.29 -2.52 12.69
N HIS A 63 5.88 -1.93 11.65
CA HIS A 63 6.63 -0.68 11.78
C HIS A 63 5.74 0.46 12.28
N ILE A 64 4.54 0.63 11.73
CA ILE A 64 3.57 1.65 12.16
C ILE A 64 3.18 1.47 13.63
N ILE A 65 2.92 0.24 14.09
CA ILE A 65 2.49 -0.02 15.47
C ILE A 65 3.63 0.09 16.47
N TYR A 66 4.77 -0.56 16.21
CA TYR A 66 5.84 -0.68 17.18
C TYR A 66 6.76 0.55 17.21
N ASN A 67 6.85 1.27 16.09
CA ASN A 67 7.81 2.35 15.89
C ASN A 67 7.18 3.61 15.25
N PRO A 68 6.08 4.16 15.81
CA PRO A 68 5.30 5.23 15.17
C PRO A 68 6.03 6.56 14.97
N TYR A 69 7.22 6.73 15.57
CA TYR A 69 7.99 7.98 15.53
C TYR A 69 9.42 7.81 14.96
N LEU A 70 9.76 6.64 14.41
CA LEU A 70 11.11 6.37 13.93
C LEU A 70 11.34 6.92 12.52
N ASN A 71 12.26 7.88 12.43
CA ASN A 71 12.67 8.59 11.22
C ASN A 71 13.64 7.79 10.32
N LYS A 72 13.72 6.46 10.47
CA LYS A 72 14.69 5.60 9.78
C LYS A 72 14.02 4.87 8.62
N ASN A 73 14.50 5.10 7.41
CA ASN A 73 13.96 4.52 6.17
C ASN A 73 14.15 3.00 6.20
N ILE A 74 13.08 2.21 6.02
CA ILE A 74 13.12 0.74 6.11
C ILE A 74 13.93 0.06 4.98
N PHE A 75 14.32 0.81 3.96
CA PHE A 75 15.14 0.34 2.84
C PHE A 75 16.63 0.73 2.92
N ASN A 76 17.09 1.31 4.02
CA ASN A 76 18.53 1.49 4.24
C ASN A 76 19.16 0.16 4.70
N ILE A 77 19.43 -0.71 3.72
CA ILE A 77 20.41 -1.80 3.82
C ILE A 77 21.71 -1.32 3.20
#